data_AF-O66470-F1
#
_entry.id   AF-O66470-F1
#
_cell.length_a   1.000
_cell.length_b   1.000
_cell.length_c   1.000
_cell.angle_alpha   90.00
_cell.angle_beta   90.00
_cell.angle_gamma   90.00
#
_symmetry.space_group_name_H-M   'P 1'
#
loop_
_entity.id
_entity.type
_entity.pdbx_description
1 polymer ?
#
loop_
_entity_poly.entity_id
_entity_poly.type
_entity_poly.pdbx_seq_one_letter_code
_entity_poly.pdbx_strand_id
1 'polypeptide(L)'
;MGDVNFLEQMLLKSTMKEIEERYDDVITIYKYDYEIRGIAEKLYRLSKIVEEVFKEIPNPEKKLDESLYTTLYSVLKDINSILYDLSIATNEQISYVLMQAYRKLDNIDNLLSKLK
;
A
#
# COMPACT_ATOMS: atom_id res chain seq x y z
N MET A 1 11.82 -14.50 20.29
CA MET A 1 10.51 -14.28 19.65
C MET A 1 10.02 -12.83 19.73
N GLY A 2 10.50 -11.97 20.66
CA GLY A 2 10.07 -10.57 20.71
C GLY A 2 10.67 -9.64 19.64
N ASP A 3 11.94 -9.85 19.26
CA ASP A 3 12.67 -8.88 18.43
C ASP A 3 12.21 -8.80 16.97
N VAL A 4 11.84 -9.94 16.36
CA VAL A 4 11.39 -9.97 14.97
C VAL A 4 10.08 -9.20 14.83
N ASN A 5 9.12 -9.44 15.72
CA ASN A 5 7.84 -8.73 15.72
C ASN A 5 8.05 -7.21 15.98
N PHE A 6 9.03 -6.83 16.80
CA PHE A 6 9.36 -5.42 17.01
C PHE A 6 9.87 -4.71 15.76
N LEU A 7 10.84 -5.31 15.04
CA LEU A 7 11.38 -4.75 13.79
C LEU A 7 10.29 -4.63 12.71
N GLU A 8 9.49 -5.68 12.55
CA GLU A 8 8.37 -5.72 11.61
C GLU A 8 7.34 -4.63 11.92
N GLN A 9 7.00 -4.41 13.19
CA GLN A 9 6.12 -3.31 13.59
C GLN A 9 6.73 -1.92 13.34
N MET A 10 8.05 -1.75 13.52
CA MET A 10 8.71 -0.48 13.21
C MET A 10 8.68 -0.18 11.71
N LEU A 11 8.99 -1.19 10.87
CA LEU A 11 8.95 -1.08 9.42
C LEU A 11 7.53 -0.81 8.90
N LEU A 12 6.53 -1.47 9.49
CA LEU A 12 5.13 -1.20 9.21
C LEU A 12 4.80 0.26 9.52
N LYS A 13 5.07 0.73 10.74
CA LYS A 13 4.75 2.09 11.18
C LYS A 13 5.42 3.15 10.30
N SER A 14 6.70 2.98 9.98
CA SER A 14 7.42 3.93 9.13
C SER A 14 6.85 3.96 7.71
N THR A 15 6.57 2.80 7.13
CA THR A 15 6.04 2.70 5.76
C THR A 15 4.62 3.21 5.67
N MET A 16 3.78 2.96 6.67
CA MET A 16 2.42 3.52 6.72
C MET A 16 2.42 5.05 6.83
N LYS A 17 3.36 5.63 7.57
CA LYS A 17 3.53 7.09 7.63
C LYS A 17 3.94 7.66 6.27
N GLU A 18 4.88 7.03 5.58
CA GLU A 18 5.27 7.44 4.22
C GLU A 18 4.09 7.36 3.23
N ILE A 19 3.28 6.31 3.31
CA ILE A 19 2.10 6.14 2.47
C ILE A 19 1.07 7.24 2.75
N GLU A 20 0.84 7.59 4.02
CA GLU A 20 -0.09 8.65 4.40
C GLU A 20 0.37 10.02 3.89
N GLU A 21 1.64 10.36 4.08
CA GLU A 21 2.21 11.62 3.57
C GLU A 21 2.08 11.72 2.04
N ARG A 22 2.43 10.64 1.31
CA ARG A 22 2.34 10.62 -0.16
C ARG A 22 0.90 10.60 -0.67
N TYR A 23 -0.01 9.95 0.06
CA TYR A 23 -1.43 10.01 -0.25
C TYR A 23 -1.93 11.45 -0.15
N ASP A 24 -1.64 12.15 0.93
CA ASP A 24 -2.04 13.55 1.13
C ASP A 24 -1.46 14.47 0.05
N ASP A 25 -0.20 14.24 -0.35
CA ASP A 25 0.43 14.94 -1.48
C ASP A 25 -0.35 14.72 -2.79
N VAL A 26 -0.64 13.47 -3.14
CA VAL A 26 -1.37 13.14 -4.37
C VAL A 26 -2.77 13.75 -4.38
N ILE A 27 -3.50 13.67 -3.27
CA ILE A 27 -4.84 14.27 -3.16
C ILE A 27 -4.77 15.81 -3.29
N THR A 28 -3.71 16.43 -2.78
CA THR A 28 -3.50 17.87 -2.88
C THR A 28 -3.15 18.31 -4.29
N ILE A 29 -2.21 17.62 -4.95
CA ILE A 29 -1.74 17.92 -6.31
C ILE A 29 -2.88 17.71 -7.32
N TYR A 30 -3.58 16.59 -7.21
CA TYR A 30 -4.61 16.17 -8.15
C TYR A 30 -6.03 16.45 -7.64
N LYS A 31 -6.20 17.54 -6.88
CA LYS A 31 -7.47 17.91 -6.22
C LYS A 31 -8.71 17.78 -7.12
N TYR A 32 -8.57 18.12 -8.40
CA TYR A 32 -9.64 18.13 -9.40
C TYR A 32 -9.59 16.97 -10.41
N ASP A 33 -8.60 16.09 -10.32
CA ASP A 33 -8.52 14.88 -11.16
C ASP A 33 -9.13 13.69 -10.40
N TYR A 34 -10.37 13.38 -10.73
CA TYR A 34 -11.12 12.32 -10.04
C TYR A 34 -10.56 10.92 -10.29
N GLU A 35 -9.89 10.67 -11.42
CA GLU A 35 -9.33 9.37 -11.74
C GLU A 35 -8.11 9.09 -10.85
N ILE A 36 -7.17 10.03 -10.83
CA ILE A 36 -5.96 9.92 -10.02
C ILE A 36 -6.30 9.84 -8.53
N ARG A 37 -7.23 10.69 -8.07
CA ARG A 37 -7.72 10.62 -6.68
C ARG A 37 -8.39 9.29 -6.37
N GLY A 38 -9.23 8.78 -7.26
CA GLY A 38 -9.91 7.50 -7.07
C GLY A 38 -8.92 6.34 -6.88
N ILE A 39 -7.83 6.34 -7.65
CA ILE A 39 -6.73 5.37 -7.51
C ILE A 39 -6.01 5.56 -6.18
N ALA A 40 -5.62 6.80 -5.85
CA ALA A 40 -4.92 7.10 -4.60
C ALA A 40 -5.73 6.69 -3.36
N GLU A 41 -7.03 7.02 -3.34
CA GLU A 41 -7.96 6.61 -2.28
C GLU A 41 -8.11 5.09 -2.19
N LYS A 42 -8.14 4.37 -3.33
CA LYS A 42 -8.18 2.90 -3.33
C LYS A 42 -6.88 2.30 -2.79
N LEU A 43 -5.72 2.81 -3.21
CA LEU A 43 -4.41 2.38 -2.72
C LEU A 43 -4.27 2.61 -1.20
N TYR A 44 -4.70 3.77 -0.70
CA TYR A 44 -4.67 4.07 0.73
C TYR A 44 -5.61 3.17 1.53
N ARG A 45 -6.82 2.86 1.02
CA ARG A 45 -7.69 1.87 1.66
C ARG A 45 -7.05 0.48 1.73
N LEU A 46 -6.36 0.06 0.67
CA LEU A 46 -5.66 -1.23 0.65
C LEU A 46 -4.50 -1.27 1.64
N SER A 47 -3.74 -0.18 1.81
CA SER A 47 -2.67 -0.12 2.81
C SER A 47 -3.23 -0.22 4.24
N LYS A 48 -4.40 0.37 4.51
CA LYS A 48 -5.09 0.21 5.81
C LYS A 48 -5.54 -1.23 6.07
N ILE A 49 -6.07 -1.91 5.05
CA ILE A 49 -6.40 -3.35 5.16
C ILE A 49 -5.14 -4.16 5.47
N VAL A 50 -4.02 -3.88 4.80
CA VAL A 50 -2.74 -4.55 5.09
C VAL A 50 -2.28 -4.29 6.51
N GLU A 51 -2.39 -3.05 6.99
CA GLU A 51 -2.05 -2.68 8.37
C GLU A 51 -2.88 -3.47 9.39
N GLU A 52 -4.18 -3.66 9.14
CA GLU A 52 -5.06 -4.48 9.97
C GLU A 52 -4.64 -5.94 9.97
N VAL A 53 -4.42 -6.54 8.79
CA VAL A 53 -3.97 -7.95 8.68
C VAL A 53 -2.63 -8.15 9.39
N PHE A 54 -1.71 -7.20 9.28
CA PHE A 54 -0.40 -7.28 9.93
C PHE A 54 -0.51 -7.35 11.45
N LYS A 55 -1.44 -6.58 12.05
CA LYS A 55 -1.69 -6.56 13.50
C LYS A 55 -2.29 -7.87 14.01
N GLU A 56 -2.89 -8.66 13.13
CA GLU A 56 -3.43 -9.97 13.47
C GLU A 56 -2.37 -11.07 13.44
N ILE A 57 -1.20 -10.85 12.85
CA ILE A 57 -0.16 -11.89 12.80
C ILE A 57 0.56 -12.02 14.16
N PRO A 58 0.74 -13.24 14.69
CA PRO A 58 0.24 -14.52 14.17
C PRO A 58 -1.21 -14.81 14.60
N ASN A 59 -2.05 -15.27 13.65
CA ASN A 59 -3.41 -15.75 13.91
C ASN A 59 -3.66 -17.08 13.17
N PRO A 60 -3.53 -18.22 13.86
CA PRO A 60 -3.73 -19.55 13.28
C PRO A 60 -5.15 -19.78 12.74
N GLU A 61 -6.19 -19.20 13.34
CA GLU A 61 -7.58 -19.37 12.89
C GLU A 61 -7.81 -18.81 11.49
N LYS A 62 -7.13 -17.71 11.18
CA LYS A 62 -7.15 -17.05 9.87
C LYS A 62 -6.02 -17.51 8.94
N LYS A 63 -5.23 -18.51 9.33
CA LYS A 63 -4.02 -18.97 8.62
C LYS A 63 -3.02 -17.84 8.35
N LEU A 64 -2.93 -16.88 9.28
CA LEU A 64 -1.99 -15.76 9.21
C LEU A 64 -0.77 -16.10 10.05
N ASP A 65 0.36 -16.33 9.40
CA ASP A 65 1.63 -16.62 10.06
C ASP A 65 2.70 -15.55 9.77
N GLU A 66 3.82 -15.62 10.49
CA GLU A 66 4.90 -14.64 10.39
C GLU A 66 5.57 -14.61 9.00
N SER A 67 5.40 -15.64 8.16
CA SER A 67 5.94 -15.64 6.79
C SER A 67 5.23 -14.62 5.89
N LEU A 68 4.02 -14.20 6.27
CA LEU A 68 3.26 -13.19 5.54
C LEU A 68 3.83 -11.78 5.71
N TYR A 69 4.62 -11.50 6.76
CA TYR A 69 5.15 -10.16 7.00
C TYR A 69 5.89 -9.61 5.78
N THR A 70 6.78 -10.39 5.17
CA THR A 70 7.52 -9.98 3.97
C THR A 70 6.59 -9.70 2.79
N THR A 71 5.54 -10.49 2.62
CA THR A 71 4.56 -10.32 1.54
C THR A 71 3.75 -9.05 1.73
N LEU A 72 3.22 -8.83 2.94
CA LEU A 72 2.46 -7.63 3.29
C LEU A 72 3.32 -6.37 3.18
N TYR A 73 4.57 -6.44 3.63
CA TYR A 73 5.51 -5.34 3.50
C TYR A 73 5.81 -5.01 2.03
N SER A 74 5.97 -6.03 1.17
CA SER A 74 6.13 -5.82 -0.28
C SER A 74 4.94 -5.08 -0.88
N VAL A 75 3.71 -5.44 -0.48
CA VAL A 75 2.49 -4.74 -0.91
C VAL A 75 2.51 -3.27 -0.49
N LEU A 76 2.88 -2.98 0.76
CA LEU A 76 3.01 -1.61 1.24
C LEU A 76 4.07 -0.83 0.46
N LYS A 77 5.22 -1.43 0.16
CA LYS A 77 6.25 -0.81 -0.68
C LYS A 77 5.76 -0.51 -2.10
N ASP A 78 4.99 -1.42 -2.69
CA ASP A 78 4.39 -1.19 -4.01
C ASP A 78 3.39 -0.04 -3.99
N ILE A 79 2.50 0.00 -3.00
CA ILE A 79 1.56 1.12 -2.80
C ILE A 79 2.33 2.44 -2.64
N ASN A 80 3.32 2.45 -1.75
CA ASN A 80 4.16 3.61 -1.47
C ASN A 80 4.88 4.12 -2.73
N SER A 81 5.39 3.21 -3.56
CA SER A 81 6.03 3.54 -4.84
C SER A 81 5.05 4.17 -5.82
N ILE A 82 3.84 3.62 -5.96
CA ILE A 82 2.84 4.16 -6.89
C ILE A 82 2.42 5.57 -6.48
N LEU A 83 2.16 5.78 -5.18
CA LEU A 83 1.80 7.12 -4.67
C LEU A 83 2.92 8.13 -4.88
N TYR A 84 4.18 7.71 -4.73
CA TYR A 84 5.33 8.55 -5.06
C TYR A 84 5.41 8.89 -6.54
N ASP A 85 5.27 7.89 -7.41
CA ASP A 85 5.31 8.11 -8.85
C ASP A 85 4.19 9.06 -9.29
N LEU A 86 3.00 8.92 -8.70
CA LEU A 86 1.90 9.86 -8.92
C LEU A 86 2.26 11.26 -8.42
N SER A 87 2.83 11.42 -7.22
CA SER A 87 3.12 12.75 -6.66
C SER A 87 4.17 13.54 -7.44
N ILE A 88 5.00 12.88 -8.26
CA ILE A 88 6.01 13.53 -9.10
C ILE A 88 5.69 13.52 -10.61
N ALA A 89 4.64 12.82 -11.04
CA ALA A 89 4.33 12.66 -12.46
C ALA A 89 3.92 13.98 -13.10
N THR A 90 4.52 14.28 -14.27
CA THR A 90 4.17 15.47 -15.05
C THR A 90 3.75 15.13 -16.47
N ASN A 91 2.78 15.87 -17.01
CA ASN A 91 2.37 15.82 -18.42
C ASN A 91 2.17 14.38 -18.94
N GLU A 92 2.96 13.98 -19.95
CA GLU A 92 2.88 12.70 -20.63
C GLU A 92 3.20 11.49 -19.73
N GLN A 93 3.89 11.70 -18.60
CA GLN A 93 4.23 10.63 -17.67
C GLN A 93 3.00 10.12 -16.91
N ILE A 94 1.97 10.97 -16.73
CA ILE A 94 0.78 10.64 -15.94
C ILE A 94 0.12 9.37 -16.49
N SER A 95 -0.09 9.29 -17.81
CA SER A 95 -0.72 8.12 -18.45
C SER A 95 0.08 6.84 -18.21
N TYR A 96 1.42 6.91 -18.27
CA TYR A 96 2.29 5.76 -18.02
C TYR A 96 2.25 5.32 -16.55
N VAL A 97 2.26 6.28 -15.61
CA VAL A 97 2.16 6.02 -14.18
C VAL A 97 0.80 5.42 -13.84
N LEU A 98 -0.30 5.92 -14.41
CA LEU A 98 -1.63 5.35 -14.20
C LEU A 98 -1.73 3.90 -14.69
N MET A 99 -1.22 3.60 -15.88
CA MET A 99 -1.18 2.23 -16.38
C MET A 99 -0.37 1.29 -15.47
N GLN A 100 0.73 1.77 -14.87
CA GLN A 100 1.47 0.99 -13.88
C GLN A 100 0.71 0.83 -12.57
N ALA A 101 0.05 1.90 -12.10
CA ALA A 101 -0.76 1.90 -10.90
C ALA A 101 -1.88 0.86 -10.98
N TYR A 102 -2.64 0.84 -12.08
CA TYR A 102 -3.70 -0.15 -12.30
C TYR A 102 -3.19 -1.59 -12.31
N ARG A 103 -2.07 -1.86 -12.99
CA ARG A 103 -1.48 -3.22 -13.02
C ARG A 103 -1.04 -3.69 -11.64
N LYS A 104 -0.39 -2.81 -10.86
CA LYS A 104 0.01 -3.15 -9.49
C LYS A 104 -1.19 -3.31 -8.57
N LEU A 105 -2.20 -2.46 -8.71
CA LEU A 105 -3.45 -2.52 -7.96
C LEU A 105 -4.16 -3.86 -8.15
N ASP A 106 -4.26 -4.34 -9.39
CA ASP A 106 -4.86 -5.66 -9.68
C ASP A 106 -4.08 -6.79 -9.02
N ASN A 107 -2.74 -6.72 -9.03
CA ASN A 107 -1.90 -7.70 -8.35
C ASN A 107 -2.09 -7.68 -6.82
N ILE A 108 -2.21 -6.49 -6.23
CA ILE A 108 -2.45 -6.31 -4.79
C ILE A 108 -3.82 -6.85 -4.40
N ASP A 109 -4.88 -6.50 -5.14
CA ASP A 109 -6.23 -7.00 -4.88
C ASP A 109 -6.30 -8.54 -4.97
N ASN A 110 -5.64 -9.12 -5.97
CA ASN A 110 -5.53 -10.58 -6.13
C ASN A 110 -4.74 -11.27 -5.00
N LEU A 111 -3.79 -10.57 -4.39
CA LEU A 111 -3.05 -11.09 -3.25
C LEU A 111 -3.88 -11.03 -1.97
N LEU A 112 -4.48 -9.87 -1.69
CA LEU A 112 -5.25 -9.65 -0.46
C LEU A 112 -6.55 -10.46 -0.42
N SER A 113 -7.16 -10.73 -1.58
CA SER A 113 -8.33 -11.62 -1.66
C SER A 113 -8.03 -13.07 -1.26
N LYS A 114 -6.77 -13.51 -1.32
CA LYS A 114 -6.34 -14.83 -0.85
C LYS A 114 -6.07 -14.90 0.66
N LEU A 115 -5.97 -13.74 1.32
CA LEU A 115 -5.74 -13.63 2.76
C LEU A 115 -7.04 -13.48 3.57
N LYS A 116 -8.18 -13.30 2.90
CA LYS A 116 -9.52 -13.29 3.48
C LYS A 116 -10.12 -14.68 3.42
#